data_AF-A0A2M6WUZ1-F1
#
_entry.id   AF-A0A2M6WUZ1-F1
#
_cell.length_a   1.000
_cell.length_b   1.000
_cell.length_c   1.000
_cell.angle_alpha   90.00
_cell.angle_beta   90.00
_cell.angle_gamma   90.00
#
_symmetry.space_group_name_H-M   'P 1'
#
loop_
_entity.id
_entity.type
_entity.pdbx_description
1 polymer ?
#
loop_
_entity_poly.entity_id
_entity_poly.type
_entity_poly.pdbx_seq_one_letter_code
_entity_poly.pdbx_strand_id
1 'polypeptide(L)' 'MDESKTTPIPWNTDKSYTNENIKRLDNAIEKFCEDNKLKFIPMDGVVGNDDLIDGLHPNTKGHIKIFNRMKSELESMQ' A
#
# COMPACT_ATOMS: atom_id res chain seq x y z
N MET A 1 2.54 -2.60 6.10
CA MET A 1 3.61 -3.55 5.76
C MET A 1 4.10 -4.24 7.04
N ASP A 2 4.88 -5.31 6.92
CA ASP A 2 5.47 -6.02 8.06
C ASP A 2 6.87 -5.46 8.39
N GLU A 3 6.93 -4.49 9.30
CA GLU A 3 8.20 -3.86 9.71
C GLU A 3 9.20 -4.81 10.36
N SER A 4 8.76 -5.95 10.89
CA SER A 4 9.67 -6.96 11.43
C SER A 4 10.60 -7.56 10.37
N LYS A 5 10.26 -7.38 9.08
CA LYS A 5 11.02 -7.85 7.92
C LYS A 5 11.64 -6.73 7.09
N THR A 6 11.30 -5.47 7.36
CA THR A 6 11.73 -4.32 6.54
C THR A 6 12.54 -3.27 7.31
N THR A 7 12.82 -3.50 8.59
CA THR A 7 13.58 -2.57 9.46
C THR A 7 14.73 -3.31 10.18
N PRO A 8 15.87 -3.54 9.50
CA PRO A 8 16.19 -3.14 8.13
C PRO A 8 15.75 -4.17 7.07
N ILE A 9 15.81 -3.81 5.80
CA ILE A 9 15.51 -4.73 4.70
C ILE A 9 16.62 -5.79 4.53
N PRO A 10 16.29 -7.06 4.19
CA PRO A 10 17.27 -8.15 4.24
C PRO A 10 18.45 -8.01 3.28
N TRP A 11 18.29 -7.27 2.18
CA TRP A 11 19.31 -7.07 1.15
C TRP A 11 20.12 -5.78 1.31
N ASN A 12 19.78 -4.91 2.27
CA ASN A 12 20.54 -3.71 2.59
C ASN A 12 20.24 -3.24 4.02
N THR A 13 21.15 -3.53 4.94
CA THR A 13 20.97 -3.22 6.37
C THR A 13 20.99 -1.73 6.70
N ASP A 14 21.46 -0.87 5.79
CA ASP A 14 21.45 0.58 5.95
C ASP A 14 20.11 1.22 5.51
N LYS A 15 19.19 0.41 4.99
CA LYS A 15 17.87 0.85 4.53
C LYS A 15 16.76 0.21 5.35
N SER A 16 15.73 0.99 5.61
CA SER A 16 14.50 0.53 6.26
C SER A 16 13.29 1.09 5.55
N TYR A 17 12.21 0.30 5.52
CA TYR A 17 10.90 0.79 5.14
C TYR A 17 10.01 0.76 6.38
N THR A 18 9.39 1.89 6.71
CA THR A 18 8.54 2.07 7.89
C THR A 18 7.11 2.49 7.50
N ASN A 19 6.11 2.07 8.27
CA ASN A 19 4.71 2.39 8.03
C ASN A 19 4.48 3.90 8.19
N GLU A 20 5.30 4.57 9.01
CA GLU A 20 5.37 6.03 9.06
C GLU A 20 5.68 6.64 7.68
N ASN A 21 6.69 6.10 6.97
CA ASN A 21 7.03 6.57 5.63
C ASN A 21 5.93 6.28 4.61
N ILE A 22 5.27 5.12 4.70
CA ILE A 22 4.09 4.81 3.87
C ILE A 22 3.00 5.85 4.11
N LYS A 23 2.61 6.10 5.37
CA LYS A 23 1.59 7.09 5.71
C LYS A 23 1.94 8.50 5.23
N ARG A 24 3.21 8.89 5.31
CA ARG A 24 3.67 10.19 4.80
C ARG A 24 3.52 10.29 3.27
N LEU A 25 3.85 9.22 2.54
CA LEU A 25 3.72 9.17 1.09
C LEU A 25 2.25 9.12 0.66
N ASP A 26 1.42 8.32 1.32
CA ASP A 26 -0.02 8.25 1.07
C ASP A 26 -0.67 9.63 1.22
N ASN A 27 -0.40 10.35 2.32
CA ASN A 27 -0.91 11.71 2.51
C ASN A 27 -0.46 12.67 1.40
N ALA A 28 0.79 12.54 0.92
CA ALA A 28 1.29 13.38 -0.16
C ALA A 28 0.61 13.09 -1.50
N ILE A 29 0.35 11.81 -1.79
CA ILE A 29 -0.37 11.37 -3.00
C ILE A 29 -1.85 11.77 -2.92
N GLU A 30 -2.49 11.56 -1.78
CA GLU A 30 -3.88 11.95 -1.53
C GLU A 30 -4.05 13.46 -1.75
N LYS A 31 -3.20 14.28 -1.13
CA LYS A 31 -3.19 15.73 -1.36
C LYS A 31 -3.02 16.09 -2.83
N PHE A 32 -2.09 15.45 -3.54
CA PHE A 32 -1.91 15.68 -4.96
C PHE A 32 -3.18 15.35 -5.75
N CYS A 33 -3.84 14.23 -5.44
CA CYS A 33 -5.10 13.86 -6.06
C CYS A 33 -6.21 14.89 -5.80
N GLU A 34 -6.37 15.35 -4.55
CA GLU A 34 -7.32 16.40 -4.18
C GLU A 34 -7.09 17.70 -4.98
N ASP A 35 -5.85 18.20 -5.00
CA ASP A 35 -5.47 19.43 -5.69
C ASP A 35 -5.74 19.35 -7.20
N ASN A 36 -5.69 18.14 -7.78
CA ASN A 36 -5.87 17.89 -9.21
C ASN A 36 -7.24 17.30 -9.57
N LYS A 37 -8.20 17.25 -8.63
CA LYS A 37 -9.53 16.66 -8.84
C LYS A 37 -9.48 15.20 -9.34
N LEU A 38 -8.51 14.45 -8.86
CA LEU A 38 -8.37 13.01 -9.08
C LEU A 38 -8.90 12.26 -7.85
N LYS A 39 -9.51 11.10 -8.08
CA LYS A 39 -9.93 10.21 -6.99
C LYS A 39 -8.71 9.46 -6.44
N PHE A 40 -8.39 9.68 -5.17
CA PHE A 40 -7.47 8.82 -4.43
C PHE A 40 -8.19 7.56 -3.96
N ILE A 41 -7.56 6.40 -4.14
CA ILE A 41 -8.08 5.12 -3.63
C ILE A 41 -7.15 4.65 -2.51
N PRO A 42 -7.53 4.80 -1.23
CA PRO A 42 -6.70 4.36 -0.12
C PRO A 42 -6.56 2.83 -0.15
N MET A 43 -5.32 2.38 0.04
CA MET A 43 -4.94 0.95 0.10
C MET A 43 -4.60 0.48 1.51
N ASP A 44 -4.62 1.37 2.50
CA ASP A 44 -4.43 1.01 3.90
C ASP A 44 -5.48 -0.04 4.32
N GLY A 45 -5.02 -1.08 5.03
CA GLY A 45 -5.84 -2.21 5.46
C GLY A 45 -6.32 -3.18 4.35
N VAL A 46 -6.03 -2.93 3.07
CA VAL A 46 -6.47 -3.83 1.97
C VAL A 46 -5.69 -5.15 1.97
N VAL A 47 -4.40 -5.09 2.28
CA VAL A 47 -3.51 -6.26 2.38
C VAL A 47 -2.98 -6.37 3.81
N GLY A 48 -3.00 -7.58 4.37
CA GLY A 48 -2.42 -7.90 5.67
C GLY A 48 -1.03 -8.53 5.53
N ASN A 49 -0.35 -8.78 6.66
CA ASN A 49 1.00 -9.35 6.66
C ASN A 49 1.07 -10.73 5.97
N ASP A 50 0.03 -11.56 6.09
CA ASP A 50 -0.07 -12.87 5.42
C ASP A 50 -0.22 -12.76 3.89
N ASP A 51 -0.55 -11.57 3.39
CA ASP A 51 -0.64 -11.28 1.98
C ASP A 51 0.69 -10.78 1.40
N LEU A 52 1.79 -10.73 2.17
CA LEU A 52 3.09 -10.18 1.75
C LEU A 52 4.15 -11.29 1.65
N ILE A 53 4.98 -11.24 0.60
CA ILE A 53 6.05 -12.22 0.34
C ILE A 53 7.25 -11.97 1.28
N ASP A 54 7.69 -10.72 1.36
CA ASP A 54 8.90 -10.28 2.08
C ASP A 54 8.60 -9.22 3.14
N GLY A 55 7.33 -9.07 3.50
CA GLY A 55 6.85 -8.01 4.38
C GLY A 55 6.54 -6.69 3.67
N LEU A 56 6.75 -6.60 2.35
CA LEU A 56 6.41 -5.42 1.53
C LEU A 56 5.56 -5.78 0.31
N HIS A 57 6.02 -6.73 -0.50
CA HIS A 57 5.41 -7.03 -1.80
C HIS A 57 4.23 -7.99 -1.66
N PRO A 58 3.03 -7.67 -2.21
CA PRO A 58 1.90 -8.58 -2.17
C PRO A 58 2.17 -9.92 -2.86
N ASN A 59 1.63 -11.00 -2.30
CA ASN A 59 1.53 -12.30 -2.96
C ASN A 59 0.27 -12.37 -3.82
N THR A 60 0.00 -13.52 -4.44
CA THR A 60 -1.19 -13.74 -5.29
C THR A 60 -2.50 -13.36 -4.58
N LYS A 61 -2.66 -13.68 -3.29
CA LYS A 61 -3.87 -13.34 -2.53
C LYS A 61 -3.95 -11.83 -2.29
N GLY A 62 -2.84 -11.20 -1.95
CA GLY A 62 -2.75 -9.74 -1.81
C GLY A 62 -3.11 -8.99 -3.09
N HIS A 63 -2.58 -9.44 -4.23
CA HIS A 63 -2.93 -8.86 -5.53
C HIS A 63 -4.41 -9.01 -5.88
N ILE A 64 -5.05 -10.13 -5.53
CA ILE A 64 -6.51 -10.30 -5.70
C ILE A 64 -7.29 -9.30 -4.84
N LYS A 65 -6.87 -9.05 -3.59
CA LYS A 65 -7.51 -8.06 -2.72
C LYS A 65 -7.40 -6.64 -3.29
N ILE A 66 -6.22 -6.27 -3.78
CA ILE A 66 -5.99 -4.98 -4.46
C ILE A 66 -6.89 -4.85 -5.70
N PHE A 67 -6.95 -5.88 -6.54
CA PHE A 67 -7.82 -5.89 -7.72
C PHE A 67 -9.29 -5.67 -7.34
N ASN A 68 -9.81 -6.41 -6.36
CA ASN A 68 -11.19 -6.29 -5.92
C ASN A 68 -11.48 -4.89 -5.35
N ARG A 69 -10.56 -4.33 -4.56
CA ARG A 69 -10.66 -2.95 -4.04
C ARG A 69 -10.82 -1.94 -5.17
N MET A 70 -9.96 -2.01 -6.19
CA MET A 70 -10.01 -1.09 -7.34
C MET A 70 -11.28 -1.30 -8.16
N LYS A 71 -11.67 -2.55 -8.39
CA LYS A 71 -12.89 -2.89 -9.13
C LYS A 71 -14.14 -2.30 -8.45
N SER A 72 -14.29 -2.48 -7.13
CA SER A 72 -15.42 -1.91 -6.39
C SER A 72 -15.47 -0.39 -6.44
N GLU A 73 -14.31 0.29 -6.44
CA GLU A 73 -14.26 1.75 -6.58
C GLU A 73 -14.64 2.27 -7.95
N LEU A 74 -14.46 1.46 -9.00
CA LEU A 74 -14.89 1.79 -10.36
C LEU A 74 -16.38 1.49 -10.56
N GLU A 75 -16.87 0.38 -10.02
CA GLU A 75 -18.28 0.00 -10.08
C GLU A 75 -19.18 1.00 -9.31
N SER A 76 -18.68 1.59 -8.22
CA SER A 76 -19.43 2.59 -7.45
C SER A 76 -19.47 3.99 -8.09
N MET A 77 -18.87 4.17 -9.27
CA MET A 77 -18.86 5.45 -10.00
C MET A 77 -19.99 5.55 -11.05
N GLN A 78 -20.80 4.49 -11.21
CA GLN A 78 -22.03 4.50 -12.02
C GLN A 78 -23.21 5.08 -11.25
#